data_AF-A0A1F2WJA9-F1
#
_entry.id   AF-A0A1F2WJA9-F1
#
_cell.length_a   1.000
_cell.length_b   1.000
_cell.length_c   1.000
_cell.angle_alpha   90.00
_cell.angle_beta   90.00
_cell.angle_gamma   90.00
#
_symmetry.space_group_name_H-M   'P 1'
#
loop_
_entity.id
_entity.type
_entity.pdbx_description
1 polymer ?
#
loop_
_entity_poly.entity_id
_entity_poly.type
_entity_poly.pdbx_seq_one_letter_code
_entity_poly.pdbx_strand_id
1 'polypeptide(L)'
;MRKLDQSELKELLLKCWMTHDGSWFYHCLQEFGIYTANRLNKAAIKTLAEIELPRITKALEIEIGGTPTPAILRQALKGAFSVVKGEFMDFDYYFPSENVMEWKVNKCFAYEGMKRLGISDGYECGLLYRVGAWIDILGVDYEIATPVQGCMMNEKGFCSNSIIFKF
;
A
#
# COMPACT_ATOMS: atom_id res chain seq x y z
N MET A 1 -33.45 -9.41 -7.81
CA MET A 1 -32.20 -8.75 -7.37
C MET A 1 -31.11 -9.07 -8.38
N ARG A 2 -30.30 -8.07 -8.79
CA ARG A 2 -29.18 -8.27 -9.72
C ARG A 2 -28.02 -8.99 -9.04
N LYS A 3 -27.30 -9.88 -9.76
CA LYS A 3 -26.04 -10.49 -9.32
C LYS A 3 -24.85 -9.70 -9.89
N LEU A 4 -23.79 -9.54 -9.11
CA LEU A 4 -22.51 -8.96 -9.53
C LEU A 4 -21.61 -10.07 -10.07
N ASP A 5 -20.82 -9.79 -11.10
CA ASP A 5 -19.72 -10.66 -11.49
C ASP A 5 -18.52 -10.53 -10.52
N GLN A 6 -17.47 -11.30 -10.75
CA GLN A 6 -16.29 -11.31 -9.90
C GLN A 6 -15.54 -9.96 -9.88
N SER A 7 -15.46 -9.28 -11.02
CA SER A 7 -14.78 -7.99 -11.14
C SER A 7 -15.59 -6.91 -10.42
N GLU A 8 -16.89 -6.85 -10.70
CA GLU A 8 -17.82 -5.92 -10.06
C GLU A 8 -17.85 -6.09 -8.54
N LEU A 9 -17.87 -7.35 -8.07
CA LEU A 9 -17.83 -7.66 -6.65
C LEU A 9 -16.52 -7.23 -6.01
N LYS A 10 -15.38 -7.56 -6.61
CA LYS A 10 -14.05 -7.17 -6.09
C LYS A 10 -13.94 -5.64 -6.00
N GLU A 11 -14.33 -4.94 -7.06
CA GLU A 11 -14.26 -3.48 -7.13
C GLU A 11 -15.15 -2.83 -6.07
N LEU A 12 -16.37 -3.35 -5.85
CA LEU A 12 -17.25 -2.87 -4.79
C LEU A 12 -16.66 -3.10 -3.39
N LEU A 13 -16.13 -4.31 -3.13
CA LEU A 13 -15.53 -4.65 -1.84
C LEU A 13 -14.31 -3.75 -1.53
N LEU A 14 -13.45 -3.51 -2.51
CA LEU A 14 -12.29 -2.62 -2.33
C LEU A 14 -12.70 -1.17 -2.10
N LYS A 15 -13.73 -0.65 -2.79
CA LYS A 15 -14.28 0.69 -2.53
C LYS A 15 -14.86 0.81 -1.11
N CYS A 16 -15.63 -0.18 -0.67
CA CYS A 16 -16.16 -0.23 0.68
C CYS A 16 -15.04 -0.26 1.72
N TRP A 17 -14.02 -1.11 1.52
CA TRP A 17 -12.88 -1.21 2.43
C TRP A 17 -12.06 0.08 2.48
N MET A 18 -11.73 0.70 1.33
CA MET A 18 -11.01 1.99 1.32
C MET A 18 -11.81 3.12 1.96
N THR A 19 -13.14 3.11 1.81
CA THR A 19 -14.02 4.11 2.46
C THR A 19 -14.05 3.89 3.96
N HIS A 20 -14.10 2.64 4.42
CA HIS A 20 -14.00 2.30 5.83
C HIS A 20 -12.65 2.72 6.41
N ASP A 21 -11.54 2.41 5.72
CA ASP A 21 -10.18 2.77 6.13
C ASP A 21 -10.02 4.30 6.26
N GLY A 22 -10.48 5.06 5.26
CA GLY A 22 -10.50 6.51 5.31
C GLY A 22 -11.38 7.07 6.43
N SER A 23 -12.56 6.49 6.66
CA SER A 23 -13.46 6.87 7.76
C SER A 23 -12.84 6.60 9.12
N TRP A 24 -12.19 5.45 9.30
CA TRP A 24 -11.48 5.10 10.53
C TRP A 24 -10.35 6.09 10.81
N PHE A 25 -9.52 6.40 9.80
CA PHE A 25 -8.46 7.38 9.95
C PHE A 25 -9.02 8.76 10.31
N TYR A 26 -10.11 9.18 9.66
CA TYR A 26 -10.80 10.44 9.98
C TYR A 26 -11.23 10.50 11.44
N HIS A 27 -11.84 9.43 11.98
CA HIS A 27 -12.24 9.41 13.39
C HIS A 27 -11.04 9.40 14.35
N CYS A 28 -9.96 8.70 14.02
CA CYS A 28 -8.71 8.79 14.79
C CYS A 28 -8.12 10.21 14.77
N LEU A 29 -8.18 10.89 13.63
CA LEU A 29 -7.75 12.28 13.50
C LEU A 29 -8.59 13.22 14.37
N GLN A 30 -9.92 13.09 14.36
CA GLN A 30 -10.80 13.93 15.16
C GLN A 30 -10.57 13.74 16.67
N GLU A 31 -10.37 12.50 17.11
CA GLU A 31 -10.24 12.18 18.53
C GLU A 31 -8.83 12.46 19.08
N PHE A 32 -7.78 12.14 18.30
CA PHE A 32 -6.40 12.09 18.82
C PHE A 32 -5.40 12.99 18.08
N GLY A 33 -5.85 13.72 17.06
CA GLY A 33 -5.01 14.56 16.22
C GLY A 33 -4.11 13.77 15.24
N ILE A 34 -3.51 14.51 14.30
CA ILE A 34 -2.82 13.94 13.13
C ILE A 34 -1.61 13.07 13.50
N TYR A 35 -0.80 13.48 14.48
CA TYR A 35 0.36 12.71 14.91
C TYR A 35 -0.03 11.31 15.40
N THR A 36 -1.03 11.24 16.28
CA THR A 36 -1.52 9.96 16.81
C THR A 36 -2.21 9.15 15.73
N ALA A 37 -2.99 9.78 14.86
CA ALA A 37 -3.65 9.11 13.74
C ALA A 37 -2.65 8.45 12.79
N ASN A 38 -1.56 9.14 12.41
CA ASN A 38 -0.50 8.55 11.58
C ASN A 38 0.17 7.35 12.26
N ARG A 39 0.50 7.48 13.55
CA ARG A 39 1.11 6.39 14.33
C ARG A 39 0.19 5.16 14.38
N LEU A 40 -1.10 5.37 14.67
CA LEU A 40 -2.09 4.30 14.69
C LEU A 40 -2.27 3.67 13.31
N ASN A 41 -2.32 4.48 12.25
CA ASN A 41 -2.44 4.00 10.87
C ASN A 41 -1.27 3.09 10.48
N LYS A 42 -0.03 3.54 10.73
CA LYS A 42 1.17 2.72 10.46
C LYS A 42 1.18 1.43 11.28
N ALA A 43 0.80 1.49 12.55
CA ALA A 43 0.69 0.29 13.39
C ALA A 43 -0.36 -0.70 12.83
N ALA A 44 -1.55 -0.21 12.47
CA ALA A 44 -2.61 -1.02 11.87
C ALA A 44 -2.17 -1.64 10.53
N ILE A 45 -1.48 -0.87 9.68
CA ILE A 45 -0.92 -1.36 8.41
C ILE A 45 0.10 -2.47 8.65
N LYS A 46 1.00 -2.31 9.63
CA LYS A 46 2.01 -3.33 9.94
C LYS A 46 1.34 -4.64 10.38
N THR A 47 0.39 -4.56 11.32
CA THR A 47 -0.39 -5.74 11.74
C THR A 47 -1.17 -6.35 10.58
N LEU A 48 -1.78 -5.53 9.73
CA LEU A 48 -2.50 -6.01 8.56
C LEU A 48 -1.57 -6.75 7.59
N ALA A 49 -0.38 -6.20 7.30
CA ALA A 49 0.61 -6.79 6.42
C ALA A 49 1.00 -8.21 6.87
N GLU A 50 1.27 -8.39 8.16
CA GLU A 50 1.61 -9.68 8.80
C GLU A 50 0.50 -10.73 8.64
N ILE A 51 -0.75 -10.30 8.50
CA ILE A 51 -1.91 -11.18 8.35
C ILE A 51 -2.25 -11.41 6.88
N GLU A 52 -2.24 -10.36 6.07
CA GLU A 52 -2.77 -10.41 4.71
C GLU A 52 -1.79 -11.03 3.73
N LEU A 53 -0.47 -10.77 3.86
CA LEU A 53 0.49 -11.29 2.92
C LEU A 53 0.51 -12.83 2.95
N PRO A 54 0.56 -13.50 4.13
CA PRO A 54 0.43 -14.95 4.20
C PRO A 54 -0.91 -15.49 3.68
N ARG A 55 -2.01 -14.76 3.90
CA ARG A 55 -3.33 -15.16 3.37
C ARG A 55 -3.35 -15.10 1.84
N ILE A 56 -2.80 -14.04 1.27
CA ILE A 56 -2.76 -13.82 -0.18
C ILE A 56 -1.83 -14.84 -0.83
N THR A 57 -0.60 -14.99 -0.33
CA THR A 57 0.36 -15.92 -0.92
C THR A 57 -0.14 -17.37 -0.82
N LYS A 58 -0.74 -17.76 0.31
CA LYS A 58 -1.39 -19.07 0.43
C LYS A 58 -2.54 -19.25 -0.56
N ALA A 59 -3.40 -18.25 -0.73
CA ALA A 59 -4.54 -18.32 -1.66
C ALA A 59 -4.10 -18.36 -3.14
N LEU A 60 -2.92 -17.83 -3.44
CA LEU A 60 -2.32 -17.81 -4.78
C LEU A 60 -1.27 -18.90 -4.98
N GLU A 61 -1.11 -19.82 -4.03
CA GLU A 61 -0.13 -20.91 -4.07
C GLU A 61 1.32 -20.41 -4.30
N ILE A 62 1.65 -19.25 -3.72
CA ILE A 62 2.98 -18.65 -3.74
C ILE A 62 3.73 -19.10 -2.49
N GLU A 63 4.81 -19.85 -2.67
CA GLU A 63 5.68 -20.27 -1.58
C GLU A 63 6.58 -19.13 -1.12
N ILE A 64 6.27 -18.58 0.06
CA ILE A 64 7.07 -17.59 0.76
C ILE A 64 7.72 -18.23 1.98
N GLY A 65 8.85 -18.91 1.76
CA GLY A 65 9.62 -19.57 2.81
C GLY A 65 11.04 -19.88 2.34
N GLY A 66 12.00 -19.90 3.27
CA GLY A 66 13.41 -20.07 2.95
C GLY A 66 14.09 -18.76 2.54
N THR A 67 15.23 -18.86 1.85
CA THR A 67 16.02 -17.70 1.43
C THR A 67 15.27 -16.91 0.35
N PRO A 68 15.01 -15.61 0.54
CA PRO A 68 14.29 -14.83 -0.43
C PRO A 68 15.09 -14.69 -1.72
N THR A 69 14.40 -14.77 -2.85
CA THR A 69 14.97 -14.55 -4.19
C THR A 69 14.24 -13.42 -4.91
N PRO A 70 14.87 -12.77 -5.91
CA PRO A 70 14.20 -11.77 -6.74
C PRO A 70 12.89 -12.29 -7.36
N ALA A 71 12.84 -13.57 -7.73
CA ALA A 71 11.67 -14.19 -8.32
C ALA A 71 10.51 -14.30 -7.33
N ILE A 72 10.76 -14.83 -6.12
CA ILE A 72 9.75 -14.98 -5.06
C ILE A 72 9.22 -13.61 -4.64
N LEU A 73 10.10 -12.63 -4.44
CA LEU A 73 9.71 -11.26 -4.08
C LEU A 73 8.75 -10.66 -5.12
N ARG A 74 9.10 -10.74 -6.41
CA ARG A 74 8.25 -10.22 -7.50
C ARG A 74 6.91 -10.92 -7.55
N GLN A 75 6.90 -12.24 -7.39
CA GLN A 75 5.68 -13.04 -7.40
C GLN A 75 4.77 -12.66 -6.24
N ALA A 76 5.31 -12.54 -5.03
CA ALA A 76 4.58 -12.14 -3.84
C ALA A 76 4.00 -10.73 -3.96
N LEU A 77 4.79 -9.73 -4.41
CA LEU A 77 4.31 -8.36 -4.60
C LEU A 77 3.23 -8.27 -5.68
N LYS A 78 3.43 -8.93 -6.83
CA LYS A 78 2.40 -9.01 -7.88
C LYS A 78 1.12 -9.67 -7.38
N GLY A 79 1.24 -10.74 -6.59
CA GLY A 79 0.11 -11.42 -5.96
C GLY A 79 -0.63 -10.53 -4.95
N ALA A 80 0.11 -9.81 -4.09
CA ALA A 80 -0.48 -8.84 -3.17
C ALA A 80 -1.29 -7.78 -3.92
N PHE A 81 -0.69 -7.14 -4.94
CA PHE A 81 -1.38 -6.14 -5.74
C PHE A 81 -2.55 -6.71 -6.56
N SER A 82 -2.49 -7.96 -7.03
CA SER A 82 -3.60 -8.57 -7.77
C SER A 82 -4.87 -8.72 -6.90
N VAL A 83 -4.72 -8.74 -5.58
CA VAL A 83 -5.84 -8.79 -4.63
C VAL A 83 -6.25 -7.40 -4.16
N VAL A 84 -5.31 -6.56 -3.73
CA VAL A 84 -5.63 -5.32 -3.01
C VAL A 84 -5.70 -4.07 -3.89
N LYS A 85 -5.29 -4.16 -5.16
CA LYS A 85 -5.45 -3.08 -6.15
C LYS A 85 -6.79 -3.22 -6.87
N GLY A 86 -7.61 -2.17 -6.77
CA GLY A 86 -8.85 -1.99 -7.54
C GLY A 86 -8.59 -1.17 -8.80
N GLU A 87 -9.54 -1.19 -9.75
CA GLU A 87 -9.43 -0.42 -10.99
C GLU A 87 -9.44 1.10 -10.72
N PHE A 88 -10.19 1.54 -9.69
CA PHE A 88 -10.20 2.93 -9.24
C PHE A 88 -8.88 3.42 -8.63
N MET A 89 -7.94 2.52 -8.32
CA MET A 89 -6.64 2.89 -7.74
C MET A 89 -5.63 3.17 -8.85
N ASP A 90 -5.44 4.45 -9.13
CA ASP A 90 -4.66 4.95 -10.26
C ASP A 90 -3.17 5.14 -9.92
N PHE A 91 -2.50 4.00 -9.76
CA PHE A 91 -1.06 3.89 -9.66
C PHE A 91 -0.54 2.71 -10.49
N ASP A 92 0.71 2.82 -10.88
CA ASP A 92 1.47 1.83 -11.62
C ASP A 92 2.70 1.40 -10.82
N TYR A 93 3.10 0.15 -11.03
CA TYR A 93 4.37 -0.36 -10.55
C TYR A 93 4.95 -1.32 -11.59
N TYR A 94 6.26 -1.35 -11.69
CA TYR A 94 6.97 -2.22 -12.63
C TYR A 94 8.37 -2.50 -12.10
N PHE A 95 9.05 -3.49 -12.70
CA PHE A 95 10.38 -3.88 -12.26
C PHE A 95 11.39 -3.76 -13.41
N PRO A 96 12.14 -2.65 -13.52
CA PRO A 96 13.05 -2.40 -14.63
C PRO A 96 14.31 -3.29 -14.62
N SER A 97 14.72 -3.78 -13.44
CA SER A 97 15.81 -4.75 -13.25
C SER A 97 15.40 -5.78 -12.20
N GLU A 98 16.25 -6.77 -11.88
CA GLU A 98 15.97 -7.81 -10.85
C GLU A 98 15.86 -7.28 -9.41
N ASN A 99 16.54 -6.18 -9.12
CA ASN A 99 16.67 -5.62 -7.79
C ASN A 99 15.97 -4.25 -7.62
N VAL A 100 15.19 -3.80 -8.60
CA VAL A 100 14.47 -2.51 -8.52
C VAL A 100 12.99 -2.71 -8.81
N MET A 101 12.15 -2.07 -8.01
CA MET A 101 10.75 -1.82 -8.31
C MET A 101 10.52 -0.30 -8.40
N GLU A 102 9.90 0.13 -9.48
CA GLU A 102 9.43 1.50 -9.68
C GLU A 102 7.96 1.61 -9.32
N TRP A 103 7.61 2.71 -8.66
CA TRP A 103 6.27 3.05 -8.24
C TRP A 103 5.91 4.44 -8.78
N LYS A 104 4.72 4.58 -9.36
CA LYS A 104 4.20 5.86 -9.84
C LYS A 104 2.71 5.98 -9.56
N VAL A 105 2.29 7.08 -8.93
CA VAL A 105 0.88 7.39 -8.72
C VAL A 105 0.44 8.46 -9.71
N ASN A 106 -0.59 8.19 -10.48
CA ASN A 106 -1.18 9.18 -11.38
C ASN A 106 -2.30 9.96 -10.68
N LYS A 107 -3.14 9.28 -9.88
CA LYS A 107 -4.12 9.92 -8.97
C LYS A 107 -4.17 9.21 -7.62
N CYS A 108 -4.01 9.97 -6.54
CA CYS A 108 -3.94 9.41 -5.19
C CYS A 108 -5.23 9.69 -4.41
N PHE A 109 -6.07 8.67 -4.23
CA PHE A 109 -7.30 8.77 -3.42
C PHE A 109 -7.00 9.23 -1.99
N ALA A 110 -5.93 8.74 -1.37
CA ALA A 110 -5.54 9.13 -0.02
C ALA A 110 -5.22 10.63 0.06
N TYR A 111 -4.38 11.15 -0.84
CA TYR A 111 -4.05 12.57 -0.90
C TYR A 111 -5.30 13.45 -1.10
N GLU A 112 -6.19 13.08 -2.04
CA GLU A 112 -7.44 13.83 -2.25
C GLU A 112 -8.33 13.83 -1.00
N GLY A 113 -8.38 12.70 -0.28
CA GLY A 113 -9.05 12.62 1.03
C GLY A 113 -8.43 13.58 2.05
N MET A 114 -7.11 13.53 2.24
CA MET A 114 -6.40 14.38 3.20
C MET A 114 -6.52 15.87 2.86
N LYS A 115 -6.49 16.21 1.56
CA LYS A 115 -6.67 17.57 1.06
C LYS A 115 -8.06 18.11 1.38
N ARG A 116 -9.11 17.31 1.20
CA ARG A 116 -10.49 17.69 1.58
C ARG A 116 -10.64 17.90 3.08
N LEU A 117 -9.88 17.17 3.89
CA LEU A 117 -9.85 17.31 5.34
C LEU A 117 -8.97 18.48 5.82
N GLY A 118 -8.21 19.13 4.93
CA GLY A 118 -7.33 20.25 5.28
C GLY A 118 -6.10 19.84 6.10
N ILE A 119 -5.66 18.58 6.00
CA ILE A 119 -4.59 18.00 6.85
C ILE A 119 -3.42 17.39 6.06
N SER A 120 -3.28 17.75 4.78
CA SER A 120 -2.23 17.20 3.91
C SER A 120 -0.80 17.41 4.43
N ASP A 121 -0.54 18.54 5.09
CA ASP A 121 0.81 18.89 5.59
C ASP A 121 1.27 18.02 6.76
N GLY A 122 0.34 17.37 7.46
CA GLY A 122 0.65 16.46 8.57
C GLY A 122 0.51 14.99 8.23
N TYR A 123 0.03 14.63 7.04
CA TYR A 123 -0.27 13.24 6.69
C TYR A 123 0.98 12.45 6.29
N GLU A 124 1.14 11.25 6.86
CA GLU A 124 2.20 10.31 6.51
C GLU A 124 1.65 9.18 5.63
N CYS A 125 2.27 8.94 4.47
CA CYS A 125 1.76 7.99 3.49
C CYS A 125 1.71 6.54 4.02
N GLY A 126 0.51 5.95 4.04
CA GLY A 126 0.30 4.55 4.39
C GLY A 126 0.56 3.55 3.25
N LEU A 127 0.42 3.96 1.98
CA LEU A 127 0.49 3.04 0.83
C LEU A 127 1.90 2.47 0.63
N LEU A 128 2.91 3.33 0.48
CA LEU A 128 4.30 2.87 0.35
C LEU A 128 4.81 2.22 1.63
N TYR A 129 4.32 2.65 2.80
CA TYR A 129 4.64 2.03 4.08
C TYR A 129 4.16 0.57 4.12
N ARG A 130 2.95 0.29 3.62
CA ARG A 130 2.42 -1.08 3.52
C ARG A 130 3.24 -1.97 2.59
N VAL A 131 3.68 -1.43 1.46
CA VAL A 131 4.56 -2.16 0.53
C VAL A 131 5.88 -2.51 1.22
N GLY A 132 6.47 -1.56 1.97
CA GLY A 132 7.62 -1.81 2.83
C GLY A 132 7.38 -2.94 3.83
N ALA A 133 6.24 -2.91 4.53
CA ALA A 133 5.88 -3.95 5.50
C ALA A 133 5.74 -5.35 4.86
N TRP A 134 5.28 -5.45 3.60
CA TRP A 134 5.31 -6.74 2.88
C TRP A 134 6.73 -7.21 2.60
N ILE A 135 7.63 -6.31 2.20
CA ILE A 135 9.03 -6.64 1.91
C ILE A 135 9.75 -7.09 3.20
N ASP A 136 9.48 -6.43 4.33
CA ASP A 136 9.98 -6.83 5.65
C ASP A 136 9.58 -8.27 6.00
N ILE A 137 8.33 -8.65 5.74
CA ILE A 137 7.82 -10.02 6.00
C ILE A 137 8.50 -11.04 5.11
N LEU A 138 8.85 -10.67 3.87
CA LEU A 138 9.59 -11.52 2.94
C LEU A 138 11.07 -11.65 3.32
N GLY A 139 11.55 -10.90 4.31
CA GLY A 139 12.93 -10.97 4.81
C GLY A 139 13.96 -10.41 3.83
N VAL A 140 13.56 -9.47 2.97
CA VAL A 140 14.44 -8.81 2.00
C VAL A 140 14.84 -7.45 2.52
N ASP A 141 16.15 -7.20 2.63
CA ASP A 141 16.64 -5.85 2.90
C ASP A 141 16.37 -4.94 1.70
N TYR A 142 15.97 -3.70 1.94
CA TYR A 142 15.67 -2.75 0.87
C TYR A 142 15.99 -1.30 1.25
N GLU A 143 16.05 -0.46 0.22
CA GLU A 143 16.16 0.99 0.33
C GLU A 143 15.09 1.64 -0.53
N ILE A 144 14.45 2.68 0.00
CA ILE A 144 13.55 3.54 -0.78
C ILE A 144 14.34 4.79 -1.18
N ALA A 145 14.54 4.99 -2.47
CA ALA A 145 15.42 6.03 -3.02
C ALA A 145 15.07 7.44 -2.49
N THR A 146 13.78 7.73 -2.32
CA THR A 146 13.31 8.90 -1.58
C THR A 146 12.62 8.46 -0.29
N PRO A 147 13.19 8.73 0.91
CA PRO A 147 12.53 8.41 2.18
C PRO A 147 11.11 8.99 2.26
N VAL A 148 10.14 8.17 2.66
CA VAL A 148 8.73 8.56 2.75
C VAL A 148 8.43 9.09 4.15
N GLN A 149 8.68 10.38 4.39
CA GLN A 149 8.39 11.03 5.68
C GLN A 149 7.02 11.71 5.74
N GLY A 150 6.41 12.00 4.59
CA GLY A 150 5.10 12.65 4.48
C GLY A 150 4.34 12.23 3.22
N CYS A 151 3.66 13.19 2.59
CA CYS A 151 2.89 12.96 1.37
C CYS A 151 3.58 13.60 0.16
N MET A 152 4.22 12.79 -0.68
CA MET A 152 4.90 13.30 -1.89
C MET A 152 3.97 14.07 -2.85
N MET A 153 2.69 13.66 -2.97
CA MET A 153 1.72 14.43 -3.76
C MET A 153 1.54 15.85 -3.20
N ASN A 154 1.53 16.01 -1.88
CA ASN A 154 1.41 17.31 -1.23
C ASN A 154 2.68 18.14 -1.38
N GLU A 155 3.84 17.52 -1.13
CA GLU A 155 5.14 18.20 -1.07
C GLU A 155 5.70 18.54 -2.46
N LYS A 156 5.49 17.66 -3.45
CA LYS A 156 6.14 17.73 -4.77
C LYS A 156 5.15 17.90 -5.93
N GLY A 157 3.85 17.73 -5.69
CA GLY A 157 2.83 17.70 -6.75
C GLY A 157 2.77 16.38 -7.54
N PHE A 158 3.64 15.41 -7.24
CA PHE A 158 3.66 14.08 -7.84
C PHE A 158 4.16 13.04 -6.83
N CYS A 159 3.83 11.76 -7.04
CA CYS A 159 4.31 10.67 -6.20
C CYS A 159 4.88 9.56 -7.06
N SER A 160 6.20 9.44 -7.03
CA SER A 160 6.98 8.39 -7.69
C SER A 160 8.17 8.02 -6.83
N ASN A 161 8.54 6.75 -6.81
CA ASN A 161 9.68 6.28 -6.01
C ASN A 161 10.24 4.96 -6.54
N SER A 162 11.51 4.71 -6.23
CA SER A 162 12.20 3.46 -6.52
C SER A 162 12.45 2.71 -5.22
N ILE A 163 12.13 1.42 -5.19
CA ILE A 163 12.50 0.51 -4.10
C ILE A 163 13.61 -0.40 -4.62
N ILE A 164 14.77 -0.34 -3.97
CA ILE A 164 15.98 -1.06 -4.33
C ILE A 164 16.16 -2.21 -3.33
N PHE A 165 16.08 -3.45 -3.81
CA PHE A 165 16.22 -4.67 -3.03
C PHE A 165 17.68 -5.10 -2.94
N LYS A 166 18.07 -5.65 -1.78
CA LYS A 166 19.41 -6.15 -1.48
C LYS A 166 19.32 -7.67 -1.35
N PHE A 167 19.86 -8.38 -2.35
CA PHE A 167 19.96 -9.84 -2.43
C PHE A 167 21.41 -10.27 -2.41
#